data_AF-A0A426GI01-F1
#
_entry.id   AF-A0A426GI01-F1
#
_cell.length_a   1.000
_cell.length_b   1.000
_cell.length_c   1.000
_cell.angle_alpha   90.00
_cell.angle_beta   90.00
_cell.angle_gamma   90.00
#
_symmetry.space_group_name_H-M   'P 1'
#
loop_
_entity.id
_entity.type
_entity.pdbx_description
1 polymer ?
#
loop_
_entity_poly.entity_id
_entity_poly.type
_entity_poly.pdbx_seq_one_letter_code
_entity_poly.pdbx_strand_id
1 'polypeptide(L)'
;MAKSAFRSGDRLTPAEADVAIFALKGIEVAQIARLRGSAASTVRAQLARVYEKSGVNSRAGLACLFLEDLMIDPVVAPATEQEVDQEARDEARRRTGRWRDVREPMR
;
A
#
# COMPACT_ATOMS: atom_id res chain seq x y z
N MET A 1 11.69 -21.53 1.01
CA MET A 1 11.06 -20.40 0.30
C MET A 1 9.90 -19.91 1.13
N ALA A 2 9.95 -18.69 1.65
CA ALA A 2 8.79 -18.07 2.30
C ALA A 2 7.70 -17.93 1.23
N LYS A 3 6.53 -18.54 1.47
CA LYS A 3 5.36 -18.33 0.62
C LYS A 3 4.90 -16.90 0.88
N SER A 4 4.81 -16.10 -0.17
CA SER A 4 4.36 -14.72 -0.02
C SER A 4 2.92 -14.70 0.46
N ALA A 5 2.72 -14.24 1.70
CA ALA A 5 1.41 -14.22 2.32
C ALA A 5 0.58 -13.15 1.59
N PHE A 6 1.01 -11.89 1.65
CA PHE A 6 0.16 -10.78 1.21
C PHE A 6 -0.17 -10.77 -0.29
N ARG A 7 0.59 -11.52 -1.11
CA ARG A 7 0.65 -11.35 -2.56
C ARG A 7 -0.11 -12.39 -3.37
N SER A 8 -0.47 -13.52 -2.74
CA SER A 8 -1.05 -14.68 -3.42
C SER A 8 -2.59 -14.76 -3.34
N GLY A 9 -3.24 -13.79 -2.71
CA GLY A 9 -4.63 -13.95 -2.27
C GLY A 9 -4.69 -14.73 -0.96
N ASP A 10 -3.97 -14.22 0.06
CA ASP A 10 -4.13 -14.69 1.43
C ASP A 10 -5.61 -14.87 1.76
N ARG A 11 -5.94 -15.98 2.44
CA ARG A 11 -7.30 -16.35 2.87
C ARG A 11 -7.88 -15.38 3.93
N LEU A 12 -7.45 -14.14 3.95
CA LEU A 12 -8.10 -13.09 4.72
C LEU A 12 -9.43 -12.75 4.04
N THR A 13 -10.48 -12.71 4.86
CA THR A 13 -11.73 -12.06 4.47
C THR A 13 -11.46 -10.56 4.29
N PRO A 14 -12.31 -9.82 3.55
CA PRO A 14 -12.16 -8.37 3.43
C PRO A 14 -12.02 -7.66 4.78
N ALA A 15 -12.79 -8.12 5.79
CA ALA A 15 -12.71 -7.55 7.12
C ALA A 15 -11.38 -7.85 7.85
N GLU A 16 -10.82 -9.05 7.68
CA GLU A 16 -9.50 -9.35 8.23
C GLU A 16 -8.41 -8.54 7.52
N ALA A 17 -8.54 -8.33 6.21
CA ALA A 17 -7.60 -7.54 5.42
C ALA A 17 -7.54 -6.07 5.89
N ASP A 18 -8.68 -5.38 6.07
CA ASP A 18 -8.58 -3.99 6.56
C ASP A 18 -8.08 -3.92 8.01
N VAL A 19 -8.41 -4.90 8.87
CA VAL A 19 -7.84 -4.96 10.23
C VAL A 19 -6.31 -5.13 10.19
N ALA A 20 -5.80 -6.01 9.31
CA ALA A 20 -4.37 -6.21 9.12
C ALA A 20 -3.68 -4.91 8.66
N ILE A 21 -4.24 -4.23 7.66
CA ILE A 21 -3.70 -2.96 7.15
C ILE A 21 -3.67 -1.88 8.25
N PHE A 22 -4.73 -1.74 9.04
CA PHE A 22 -4.73 -0.77 10.12
C PHE A 22 -3.73 -1.11 11.23
N ALA A 23 -3.58 -2.40 11.57
CA ALA A 23 -2.60 -2.84 12.54
C ALA A 23 -1.16 -2.54 12.05
N LEU A 24 -0.86 -2.83 10.78
CA LEU A 24 0.43 -2.49 10.16
C LEU A 24 0.68 -0.97 10.20
N LYS A 25 -0.36 -0.15 10.00
CA LYS A 25 -0.25 1.31 9.99
C LYS A 25 0.07 1.97 11.32
N GLY A 26 -0.03 1.29 12.46
CA GLY A 26 0.10 1.99 13.74
C GLY A 26 -1.11 1.86 14.65
N ILE A 27 -2.28 1.52 14.11
CA ILE A 27 -3.56 1.91 14.72
C ILE A 27 -3.97 0.94 15.83
N GLU A 28 -4.38 1.51 16.95
CA GLU A 28 -4.86 0.76 18.11
C GLU A 28 -6.25 0.13 17.88
N VAL A 29 -6.48 -1.04 18.49
CA VAL A 29 -7.72 -1.83 18.34
C VAL A 29 -9.00 -1.00 18.55
N ALA A 30 -9.02 -0.13 19.57
CA ALA A 30 -10.18 0.71 19.85
C ALA A 30 -10.45 1.72 18.73
N GLN A 31 -9.41 2.20 18.04
CA GLN A 31 -9.55 3.12 16.93
C GLN A 31 -9.92 2.40 15.64
N ILE A 32 -9.39 1.21 15.41
CA ILE A 32 -9.83 0.31 14.33
C ILE A 32 -11.32 0.01 14.47
N ALA A 33 -11.78 -0.30 15.68
CA ALA A 33 -13.19 -0.55 15.99
C ALA A 33 -14.08 0.63 15.57
N ARG A 34 -13.68 1.86 15.91
CA ARG A 34 -14.39 3.08 15.50
C ARG A 34 -14.39 3.27 13.98
N LEU A 35 -13.23 3.15 13.33
CA LEU A 35 -13.09 3.31 11.88
C LEU A 35 -13.94 2.30 11.09
N ARG A 36 -14.11 1.08 11.63
CA ARG A 36 -14.86 0.00 11.01
C ARG A 36 -16.33 -0.09 11.43
N GLY A 37 -16.81 0.77 12.33
CA GLY A 37 -18.16 0.63 12.91
C GLY A 37 -18.40 -0.73 13.59
N SER A 38 -17.37 -1.30 14.21
CA SER A 38 -17.37 -2.65 14.79
C SER A 38 -17.04 -2.61 16.29
N ALA A 39 -17.39 -3.67 17.03
CA ALA A 39 -16.98 -3.78 18.43
C ALA A 39 -15.47 -4.10 18.55
N ALA A 40 -14.82 -3.63 19.62
CA ALA A 40 -13.40 -3.90 19.87
C ALA A 40 -13.10 -5.41 20.03
N SER A 41 -14.05 -6.20 20.54
CA SER A 41 -13.95 -7.66 20.61
C SER A 41 -13.92 -8.30 19.22
N THR A 42 -14.74 -7.80 18.28
CA THR A 42 -14.76 -8.25 16.89
C THR A 42 -13.42 -7.98 16.21
N VAL A 43 -12.84 -6.79 16.41
CA VAL A 43 -11.51 -6.46 15.87
C VAL A 43 -10.43 -7.36 16.46
N ARG A 44 -10.45 -7.62 17.78
CA ARG A 44 -9.50 -8.56 18.41
C ARG A 44 -9.60 -9.97 17.82
N ALA A 45 -10.82 -10.48 17.62
CA ALA A 45 -11.03 -11.79 17.03
C ALA A 45 -10.54 -11.85 15.58
N GLN A 46 -10.82 -10.81 14.78
CA GLN A 46 -10.30 -10.70 13.41
C GLN A 46 -8.78 -10.64 13.39
N LEU A 47 -8.15 -9.86 14.28
CA LEU A 47 -6.69 -9.75 14.38
C LEU A 47 -6.04 -11.07 14.80
N ALA A 48 -6.67 -11.83 15.69
CA ALA A 48 -6.20 -13.18 16.04
C ALA A 48 -6.24 -14.13 14.84
N ARG A 49 -7.32 -14.08 14.03
CA ARG A 49 -7.40 -14.87 12.79
C ARG A 49 -6.40 -14.42 11.73
N VAL A 50 -6.11 -13.12 11.63
CA VAL A 50 -5.03 -12.61 10.78
C VAL A 50 -3.71 -13.25 11.18
N TYR A 51 -3.35 -13.22 12.46
CA TYR A 51 -2.11 -13.83 12.94
C TYR A 51 -2.04 -15.33 12.62
N GLU A 52 -3.11 -16.08 12.92
CA GLU A 52 -3.20 -17.51 12.60
C GLU A 52 -3.01 -17.79 11.11
N LYS A 53 -3.73 -17.06 10.24
CA LYS A 53 -3.68 -17.26 8.78
C LYS A 53 -2.35 -16.86 8.17
N SER A 54 -1.68 -15.86 8.75
CA SER A 54 -0.36 -15.40 8.33
C SER A 54 0.79 -16.18 8.98
N GLY A 55 0.50 -17.16 9.85
CA GLY A 55 1.52 -17.98 10.51
C GLY A 55 2.38 -17.22 11.53
N VAL A 56 1.86 -16.10 12.06
CA VAL A 56 2.51 -15.27 13.08
C VAL A 56 1.66 -15.23 14.35
N ASN A 57 2.16 -14.63 15.42
CA ASN A 57 1.44 -14.53 16.69
C ASN A 57 1.39 -13.10 17.24
N SER A 58 1.89 -12.13 16.48
CA SER A 58 2.04 -10.76 16.93
C SER A 58 2.00 -9.77 15.78
N ARG A 59 1.72 -8.53 16.14
CA ARG A 59 1.76 -7.37 15.24
C ARG A 59 3.14 -7.14 14.66
N ALA A 60 4.18 -7.34 15.47
CA ALA A 60 5.58 -7.24 15.02
C ALA A 60 5.90 -8.34 14.01
N GLY A 61 5.48 -9.59 14.27
CA GLY A 61 5.63 -10.70 13.32
C GLY A 61 4.91 -10.44 12.00
N LEU A 62 3.68 -9.90 12.06
CA LEU A 62 2.94 -9.50 10.85
C LEU A 62 3.67 -8.41 10.06
N ALA A 63 4.28 -7.43 10.74
CA ALA A 63 5.06 -6.38 10.10
C ALA A 63 6.36 -6.92 9.47
N CYS A 64 7.07 -7.83 10.14
CA CYS A 64 8.23 -8.51 9.57
C CYS A 64 7.86 -9.27 8.29
N LEU A 65 6.79 -10.06 8.34
CA LEU A 65 6.30 -10.81 7.17
C LEU A 65 5.96 -9.88 5.99
N PHE A 66 5.27 -8.77 6.27
CA PHE A 66 4.95 -7.76 5.25
C PHE A 66 6.22 -7.13 4.63
N LEU A 67 7.24 -6.86 5.45
CA LEU A 67 8.51 -6.31 4.96
C LEU A 67 9.29 -7.32 4.12
N GLU A 68 9.32 -8.59 4.51
CA GLU A 68 9.92 -9.67 3.71
C GLU A 68 9.27 -9.79 2.33
N ASP A 69 7.92 -9.74 2.29
CA ASP A 69 7.16 -9.74 1.04
C ASP A 69 7.54 -8.55 0.14
N LEU A 70 7.67 -7.34 0.74
CA LEU A 70 8.06 -6.13 0.01
C LEU A 70 9.50 -6.19 -0.54
N MET A 71 10.41 -6.87 0.15
CA MET A 71 11.80 -7.02 -0.30
C MET A 71 11.96 -8.00 -1.46
N ILE A 72 11.11 -9.02 -1.54
CA ILE A 72 11.16 -10.04 -2.60
C ILE A 72 10.59 -9.49 -3.92
N ASP A 73 9.51 -8.72 -3.84
CA ASP A 73 8.93 -8.10 -5.02
C ASP A 73 8.43 -6.68 -4.68
N PRO A 74 9.30 -5.68 -4.88
CA PRO A 74 9.03 -4.32 -4.47
C PRO A 74 7.81 -3.77 -5.21
N VAL A 75 6.96 -3.07 -4.46
CA VAL A 75 5.83 -2.34 -5.05
C VAL A 75 6.41 -1.26 -5.97
N VAL A 76 6.37 -1.51 -7.27
CA VAL A 76 6.64 -0.48 -8.27
C VAL A 76 5.51 0.53 -8.16
N ALA A 77 5.81 1.70 -7.62
CA ALA A 77 4.85 2.79 -7.62
C ALA A 77 4.45 3.05 -9.09
N PRO A 78 3.16 3.25 -9.39
CA PRO A 78 2.78 3.72 -10.71
C PRO A 78 3.58 5.01 -10.97
N ALA A 79 4.18 5.13 -12.16
CA ALA A 79 4.93 6.31 -12.57
C ALA A 79 4.12 7.54 -12.18
N THR A 80 4.71 8.40 -11.35
CA THR A 80 3.98 9.55 -10.84
C THR A 80 3.62 10.46 -12.03
N GLU A 81 2.48 11.15 -11.99
CA GLU A 81 2.07 12.08 -13.06
C GLU A 81 3.17 13.09 -13.41
N GLN A 82 4.08 13.35 -12.46
CA GLN A 82 5.25 14.21 -12.62
C GLN A 82 6.31 13.65 -13.58
N GLU A 83 6.49 12.32 -13.67
CA GLU A 83 7.44 11.68 -14.58
C GLU A 83 6.93 11.66 -16.01
N VAL A 84 5.62 11.49 -16.21
CA VAL A 84 4.97 11.55 -17.53
C VAL A 84 5.05 12.96 -18.11
N ASP A 85 4.81 13.98 -17.28
CA ASP A 85 4.99 15.39 -17.66
C ASP A 85 6.45 15.73 -17.96
N GLN A 86 7.39 15.18 -17.20
CA GLN A 86 8.81 15.43 -17.40
C GLN A 86 9.34 14.75 -18.66
N GLU A 87 8.91 13.51 -18.94
CA GLU A 87 9.26 12.79 -20.16
C GLU A 87 8.63 13.43 -21.40
N ALA A 88 7.39 13.93 -21.31
CA ALA A 88 6.77 14.71 -22.38
C ALA A 88 7.49 16.04 -22.62
N ARG A 89 7.94 16.73 -21.56
CA ARG A 89 8.78 17.94 -21.66
C ARG A 89 10.15 17.64 -22.26
N ASP A 90 10.75 16.53 -21.88
CA ASP A 90 12.06 16.09 -22.37
C ASP A 90 11.99 15.60 -23.82
N GLU A 91 10.90 14.91 -24.20
CA GLU A 91 10.63 14.54 -25.58
C GLU A 91 10.32 15.77 -26.44
N ALA A 92 9.51 16.71 -25.94
CA ALA A 92 9.26 17.98 -26.60
C ALA A 92 10.58 18.77 -26.80
N ARG A 93 11.47 18.74 -25.80
CA ARG A 93 12.82 19.33 -25.86
C ARG A 93 13.70 18.62 -26.90
N ARG A 94 13.64 17.29 -27.00
CA ARG A 94 14.38 16.47 -27.98
C ARG A 94 13.87 16.68 -29.42
N ARG A 95 12.56 16.78 -29.64
CA ARG A 95 11.96 16.94 -30.97
C ARG A 95 12.12 18.34 -31.56
N THR A 96 12.19 19.39 -30.75
CA THR A 96 12.11 20.78 -31.24
C THR A 96 13.37 21.62 -31.08
N GLY A 97 14.40 21.16 -30.36
CA GLY A 97 15.72 21.80 -30.30
C GLY A 97 15.79 23.23 -29.70
N ARG A 98 14.68 23.94 -29.44
CA ARG A 98 14.71 25.27 -28.82
C ARG A 98 13.34 25.70 -28.28
N TRP A 99 13.26 25.84 -26.97
CA TRP A 99 12.08 25.97 -26.11
C TRP A 99 11.26 27.28 -26.16
N ARG A 100 11.27 28.07 -27.25
CA ARG A 100 10.54 29.35 -27.26
C ARG A 100 9.11 29.18 -27.74
N ASP A 101 8.21 28.86 -26.82
CA ASP A 101 6.90 29.54 -26.61
C ASP A 101 5.94 28.63 -25.84
N VAL A 102 5.93 28.75 -24.51
CA VAL A 102 4.81 28.26 -23.68
C VAL A 102 4.53 29.28 -22.59
N ARG A 103 4.23 30.51 -23.02
CA ARG A 103 3.36 31.49 -22.35
C ARG A 103 3.33 32.77 -23.21
N GLU A 104 2.45 32.83 -24.18
CA GLU A 104 1.80 34.11 -24.51
C GLU A 104 0.31 33.98 -24.19
N PRO A 105 -0.24 34.85 -23.31
CA PRO A 105 -1.66 34.84 -23.05
C PRO A 105 -2.40 35.39 -24.27
N MET A 106 -3.46 34.66 -24.61
CA MET A 106 -4.46 34.93 -25.64
C MET A 106 -4.82 36.42 -25.73
N ARG A 107 -4.67 37.00 -26.92
CA ARG A 107 -5.40 38.21 -27.32
C ARG A 107 -6.78 37.84 -27.85
#